data_AF-A0AA45R444-F1
#
_entry.id   AF-A0AA45R444-F1
#
_cell.length_a   1.000
_cell.length_b   1.000
_cell.length_c   1.000
_cell.angle_alpha   90.00
_cell.angle_beta   90.00
_cell.angle_gamma   90.00
#
_symmetry.space_group_name_H-M   'P 1'
#
loop_
_entity.id
_entity.type
_entity.pdbx_description
1 polymer ?
#
loop_
_entity_poly.entity_id
_entity_poly.type
_entity_poly.pdbx_seq_one_letter_code
_entity_poly.pdbx_strand_id
1 'polypeptide(L)'
;MTERWGAVRAVMGCGLVAVALVSCSAPEDGPEVASLSTGTGQAPAASTERERPRERLDMTSEDLEALQRPYWKCMGEQGIPDKRAMGDLSVAPEGDERIAAAEAACAHTVPLPPWEKDPANPESHAFLVRVVDCLRGKGVVKVEVVPGESGGHTIAMGGAENDSEQVGLALGHMSECEAEASRR
;
A
#
# COMPACT_ATOMS: atom_id res chain seq x y z
N MET A 1 -58.86 1.92 17.36
CA MET A 1 -60.14 1.16 17.44
C MET A 1 -60.73 1.22 16.04
N THR A 2 -60.82 0.20 15.20
CA THR A 2 -61.06 -1.26 15.31
C THR A 2 -60.73 -1.82 13.91
N GLU A 3 -59.79 -2.75 13.73
CA GLU A 3 -59.92 -4.22 13.79
C GLU A 3 -60.53 -4.93 12.54
N ARG A 4 -59.83 -6.03 12.16
CA ARG A 4 -60.30 -7.29 11.51
C ARG A 4 -60.50 -7.29 9.98
N TRP A 5 -59.65 -8.00 9.23
CA TRP A 5 -59.54 -9.46 8.99
C TRP A 5 -60.44 -9.96 7.85
N GLY A 6 -59.83 -10.64 6.89
CA GLY A 6 -60.54 -11.40 5.86
C GLY A 6 -59.58 -12.16 4.93
N ALA A 7 -59.13 -13.32 5.38
CA ALA A 7 -58.71 -14.39 4.46
C ALA A 7 -59.96 -15.12 3.95
N VAL A 8 -59.92 -15.71 2.74
CA VAL A 8 -60.55 -17.01 2.38
C VAL A 8 -60.36 -17.33 0.87
N ARG A 9 -59.66 -18.45 0.65
CA ARG A 9 -59.85 -19.59 -0.28
C ARG A 9 -60.04 -19.40 -1.81
N ALA A 10 -59.03 -19.90 -2.52
CA ALA A 10 -59.03 -20.94 -3.57
C ALA A 10 -60.32 -21.24 -4.37
N VAL A 11 -60.21 -21.23 -5.71
CA VAL A 11 -60.89 -22.16 -6.62
C VAL A 11 -59.99 -22.48 -7.83
N MET A 12 -60.06 -23.75 -8.22
CA MET A 12 -59.34 -24.51 -9.24
C MET A 12 -60.13 -24.56 -10.56
N GLY A 13 -59.45 -24.48 -11.71
CA GLY A 13 -59.74 -25.31 -12.88
C GLY A 13 -60.37 -24.72 -14.15
N CYS A 14 -59.65 -24.98 -15.28
CA CYS A 14 -60.09 -25.23 -16.66
C CYS A 14 -60.62 -24.10 -17.58
N GLY A 15 -59.91 -23.90 -18.71
CA GLY A 15 -60.48 -23.33 -19.94
C GLY A 15 -59.44 -22.85 -20.96
N LEU A 16 -58.99 -23.73 -21.86
CA LEU A 16 -58.14 -23.45 -23.03
C LEU A 16 -58.88 -22.62 -24.09
N VAL A 17 -58.30 -21.51 -24.60
CA VAL A 17 -58.31 -21.13 -26.04
C VAL A 17 -57.06 -20.28 -26.34
N ALA A 18 -56.30 -20.71 -27.35
CA ALA A 18 -55.06 -20.09 -27.82
C ALA A 18 -55.33 -18.90 -28.77
N VAL A 19 -54.53 -17.82 -28.64
CA VAL A 19 -54.22 -16.89 -29.74
C VAL A 19 -52.73 -16.59 -29.67
N ALA A 20 -52.00 -17.05 -30.68
CA ALA A 20 -50.59 -16.77 -30.90
C ALA A 20 -50.35 -15.27 -31.07
N LEU A 21 -49.17 -14.77 -30.69
CA LEU A 21 -48.34 -13.84 -31.48
C LEU A 21 -47.00 -13.58 -30.77
N VAL A 22 -45.93 -13.65 -31.57
CA VAL A 22 -44.60 -13.04 -31.39
C VAL A 22 -43.61 -13.74 -30.44
N SER A 23 -42.68 -14.43 -31.10
CA SER A 23 -41.32 -14.72 -30.67
C SER A 23 -40.57 -13.44 -30.28
N CYS A 24 -40.02 -13.39 -29.08
CA CYS A 24 -38.78 -12.68 -28.82
C CYS A 24 -38.04 -13.37 -27.67
N SER A 25 -37.24 -14.37 -28.01
CA SER A 25 -36.17 -14.86 -27.16
C SER A 25 -35.11 -13.78 -27.07
N ALA A 26 -35.15 -12.97 -26.02
CA ALA A 26 -34.03 -12.14 -25.61
C ALA A 26 -33.00 -13.05 -24.92
N PRO A 27 -31.71 -13.02 -25.32
CA PRO A 27 -30.67 -13.63 -24.51
C PRO A 27 -30.59 -12.88 -23.17
N GLU A 28 -30.54 -13.62 -22.07
CA GLU A 28 -30.17 -13.06 -20.77
C GLU A 28 -28.69 -12.69 -20.83
N ASP A 29 -28.43 -11.41 -21.08
CA ASP A 29 -27.13 -10.81 -20.81
C ASP A 29 -26.81 -11.00 -19.32
N GLY A 30 -25.65 -11.60 -19.04
CA GLY A 30 -25.14 -11.80 -17.70
C GLY A 30 -24.99 -10.48 -16.94
N PRO A 31 -24.71 -10.51 -15.63
CA PRO A 31 -24.65 -9.30 -14.82
C PRO A 31 -23.69 -8.28 -15.44
N GLU A 32 -24.24 -7.17 -15.89
CA GLU A 32 -23.50 -6.02 -16.39
C GLU A 32 -22.69 -5.44 -15.23
N VAL A 33 -21.43 -5.84 -15.15
CA VAL A 33 -20.44 -5.21 -14.28
C VAL A 33 -20.27 -3.79 -14.79
N ALA A 34 -20.75 -2.83 -14.00
CA ALA A 34 -20.65 -1.40 -14.27
C ALA A 34 -19.18 -1.05 -14.55
N SER A 35 -18.84 -0.88 -15.83
CA SER A 35 -17.57 -0.32 -16.23
C SER A 35 -17.62 1.16 -15.87
N LEU A 36 -16.88 1.57 -14.84
CA LEU A 36 -16.72 2.97 -14.47
C LEU A 36 -16.16 3.72 -15.70
N SER A 37 -17.02 4.52 -16.33
CA SER A 37 -16.61 5.47 -17.34
C SER A 37 -15.74 6.53 -16.64
N THR A 38 -14.45 6.52 -16.93
CA THR A 38 -13.53 7.57 -16.47
C THR A 38 -13.89 8.87 -17.21
N GLY A 39 -14.68 9.72 -16.54
CA GLY A 39 -14.83 11.10 -16.96
C GLY A 39 -13.47 11.78 -16.99
N THR A 40 -13.27 12.67 -17.97
CA THR A 40 -12.08 13.49 -18.18
C THR A 40 -11.90 14.55 -17.07
N GLY A 41 -11.93 14.12 -15.81
CA GLY A 41 -11.28 14.84 -14.72
C GLY A 41 -9.79 14.76 -14.98
N GLN A 42 -9.13 15.91 -15.07
CA GLN A 42 -7.70 16.00 -15.27
C GLN A 42 -7.00 15.17 -14.19
N ALA A 43 -6.51 14.01 -14.59
CA ALA A 43 -5.71 13.15 -13.73
C ALA A 43 -4.56 14.00 -13.19
N PRO A 44 -4.24 13.93 -11.88
CA PRO A 44 -2.97 14.48 -11.41
C PRO A 44 -1.88 13.92 -12.31
N ALA A 45 -0.98 14.78 -12.77
CA ALA A 45 0.05 14.40 -13.71
C ALA A 45 0.79 13.17 -13.15
N ALA A 46 0.51 12.00 -13.71
CA ALA A 46 1.26 10.81 -13.43
C ALA A 46 2.69 11.14 -13.84
N SER A 47 3.58 11.20 -12.85
CA SER A 47 5.01 11.26 -13.07
C SER A 47 5.36 10.16 -14.07
N THR A 48 6.17 10.50 -15.07
CA THR A 48 6.55 9.62 -16.18
C THR A 48 7.40 8.41 -15.77
N GLU A 49 7.47 8.08 -14.47
CA GLU A 49 7.87 6.78 -13.95
C GLU A 49 6.77 5.76 -14.23
N ARG A 50 6.87 5.07 -15.37
CA ARG A 50 6.03 3.89 -15.61
C ARG A 50 6.23 2.87 -14.47
N GLU A 51 5.17 2.62 -13.71
CA GLU A 51 4.83 1.33 -13.05
C GLU A 51 5.95 0.61 -12.26
N ARG A 52 6.81 1.34 -11.55
CA ARG A 52 7.63 0.68 -10.52
C ARG A 52 6.71 0.11 -9.44
N PRO A 53 6.85 -1.18 -9.07
CA PRO A 53 5.97 -1.78 -8.06
C PRO A 53 6.22 -1.13 -6.70
N ARG A 54 5.18 -1.09 -5.86
CA ARG A 54 5.21 -0.41 -4.57
C ARG A 54 5.34 -1.41 -3.43
N GLU A 55 6.16 -1.07 -2.44
CA GLU A 55 6.14 -1.75 -1.14
C GLU A 55 4.78 -1.56 -0.46
N ARG A 56 4.36 -2.54 0.34
CA ARG A 56 3.18 -2.40 1.20
C ARG A 56 3.58 -2.70 2.64
N LEU A 57 2.99 -1.99 3.59
CA LEU A 57 3.26 -2.17 5.02
C LEU A 57 2.88 -3.57 5.53
N ASP A 58 2.01 -4.28 4.82
CA ASP A 58 1.55 -5.63 5.16
C ASP A 58 2.25 -6.75 4.38
N MET A 59 3.29 -6.43 3.60
CA MET A 59 4.13 -7.44 2.96
C MET A 59 4.88 -8.26 4.01
N THR A 60 5.02 -9.56 3.74
CA THR A 60 5.98 -10.37 4.48
C THR A 60 7.40 -9.99 4.09
N SER A 61 8.39 -10.36 4.91
CA SER A 61 9.80 -10.17 4.55
C SER A 61 10.16 -10.89 3.24
N GLU A 62 9.55 -12.05 2.97
CA GLU A 62 9.75 -12.80 1.72
C GLU A 62 9.20 -12.04 0.51
N ASP A 63 8.00 -11.45 0.64
CA ASP A 63 7.42 -10.63 -0.43
C ASP A 63 8.25 -9.37 -0.68
N LEU A 64 8.75 -8.72 0.37
CA LEU A 64 9.63 -7.56 0.27
C LEU A 64 10.96 -7.93 -0.41
N GLU A 65 11.58 -9.04 -0.03
CA GLU A 65 12.77 -9.56 -0.71
C GLU A 65 12.49 -9.83 -2.19
N ALA A 66 11.37 -10.49 -2.49
CA ALA A 66 10.96 -10.80 -3.85
C ALA A 66 10.75 -9.55 -4.71
N LEU A 67 10.17 -8.50 -4.10
CA LEU A 67 9.94 -7.19 -4.70
C LEU A 67 11.26 -6.43 -4.96
N GLN A 68 12.26 -6.57 -4.08
CA GLN A 68 13.58 -5.95 -4.24
C GLN A 68 14.53 -6.70 -5.19
N ARG A 69 14.23 -7.95 -5.59
CA ARG A 69 15.10 -8.74 -6.49
C ARG A 69 15.54 -8.02 -7.77
N PRO A 70 14.68 -7.27 -8.49
CA PRO A 70 15.11 -6.56 -9.71
C PRO A 70 16.22 -5.54 -9.42
N TYR A 71 16.12 -4.83 -8.30
CA TYR A 71 17.14 -3.87 -7.87
C TYR A 71 18.46 -4.56 -7.56
N TRP A 72 18.45 -5.61 -6.74
CA TRP A 72 19.68 -6.34 -6.39
C TRP A 72 20.32 -7.03 -7.59
N LYS A 73 19.52 -7.49 -8.55
CA LYS A 73 20.03 -7.99 -9.83
C LYS A 73 20.76 -6.89 -10.61
N CYS A 74 20.18 -5.70 -10.74
CA CYS A 74 20.81 -4.57 -11.40
C CYS A 74 22.13 -4.18 -10.70
N MET A 75 22.14 -4.10 -9.37
CA MET A 75 23.34 -3.81 -8.58
C MET A 75 24.47 -4.84 -8.86
N GLY A 76 24.11 -6.12 -8.95
CA GLY A 76 25.01 -7.20 -9.36
C GLY A 76 25.62 -7.01 -10.75
N GLU A 77 24.81 -6.58 -11.72
CA GLU A 77 25.26 -6.26 -13.09
C GLU A 77 26.19 -5.03 -13.12
N GLN A 78 26.07 -4.10 -12.16
CA GLN A 78 26.99 -2.99 -11.95
C GLN A 78 28.27 -3.40 -11.17
N GLY A 79 28.41 -4.67 -10.80
CA GLY A 79 29.56 -5.18 -10.06
C GLY A 79 29.52 -4.95 -8.55
N ILE A 80 28.35 -4.58 -8.00
CA ILE A 80 28.10 -4.53 -6.55
C ILE A 80 27.55 -5.90 -6.11
N PRO A 81 28.21 -6.63 -5.18
CA PRO A 81 27.73 -7.93 -4.76
C PRO A 81 26.38 -7.82 -4.02
N ASP A 82 25.59 -8.90 -4.05
CA ASP A 82 24.25 -8.99 -3.46
C ASP A 82 24.26 -8.58 -1.96
N LYS A 83 23.14 -8.06 -1.46
CA LYS A 83 22.91 -7.60 -0.08
C LYS A 83 23.42 -8.58 0.97
N ARG A 84 23.25 -9.89 0.73
CA ARG A 84 23.71 -10.97 1.63
C ARG A 84 25.24 -11.04 1.77
N ALA A 85 25.99 -10.58 0.77
CA ALA A 85 27.45 -10.49 0.79
C ALA A 85 27.95 -9.15 1.37
N MET A 86 27.10 -8.12 1.40
CA MET A 86 27.42 -6.80 1.97
C MET A 86 27.20 -6.73 3.50
N GLY A 87 26.55 -7.72 4.12
CA GLY A 87 26.20 -7.67 5.54
C GLY A 87 25.14 -6.59 5.85
N ASP A 88 24.98 -6.20 7.12
CA ASP A 88 24.05 -5.13 7.57
C ASP A 88 24.46 -3.71 7.08
N LEU A 89 25.27 -3.63 6.03
CA LEU A 89 25.56 -2.41 5.30
C LEU A 89 24.37 -2.06 4.41
N SER A 90 23.24 -1.73 5.03
CA SER A 90 22.17 -0.95 4.38
C SER A 90 22.61 0.49 4.09
N VAL A 91 23.86 0.82 4.43
CA VAL A 91 24.55 2.08 4.13
C VAL A 91 25.87 1.69 3.47
N ALA A 92 26.00 1.97 2.18
CA ALA A 92 27.30 1.96 1.52
C ALA A 92 28.27 2.83 2.32
N PRO A 93 29.56 2.46 2.49
CA PRO A 93 30.51 3.38 3.08
C PRO A 93 30.47 4.69 2.28
N GLU A 94 30.09 5.78 2.94
CA GLU A 94 30.02 7.11 2.32
C GLU A 94 31.33 7.37 1.54
N GLY A 95 31.19 7.69 0.25
CA GLY A 95 32.33 8.01 -0.62
C GLY A 95 32.79 6.90 -1.58
N ASP A 96 32.12 5.75 -1.66
CA ASP A 96 32.34 4.82 -2.78
C ASP A 96 31.53 5.27 -4.02
N GLU A 97 32.18 6.06 -4.88
CA GLU A 97 31.61 6.54 -6.15
C GLU A 97 31.07 5.40 -7.03
N ARG A 98 31.60 4.18 -6.89
CA ARG A 98 31.11 3.01 -7.63
C ARG A 98 29.70 2.62 -7.18
N ILE A 99 29.43 2.67 -5.88
CA ILE A 99 28.11 2.34 -5.33
C ILE A 99 27.11 3.43 -5.72
N ALA A 100 27.48 4.71 -5.56
CA ALA A 100 26.60 5.82 -5.97
C ALA A 100 26.26 5.78 -7.47
N ALA A 101 27.25 5.46 -8.33
CA ALA A 101 27.01 5.31 -9.77
C ALA A 101 26.10 4.10 -10.08
N ALA A 102 26.27 2.98 -9.37
CA ALA A 102 25.41 1.81 -9.50
C ALA A 102 23.97 2.11 -9.04
N GLU A 103 23.80 2.78 -7.91
CA GLU A 103 22.50 3.23 -7.39
C GLU A 103 21.80 4.14 -8.39
N ALA A 104 22.51 5.12 -8.97
CA ALA A 104 21.97 5.99 -10.01
C ALA A 104 21.54 5.22 -11.27
N ALA A 105 22.36 4.26 -11.73
CA ALA A 105 22.02 3.40 -12.86
C ALA A 105 20.80 2.50 -12.57
N CYS A 106 20.68 2.02 -11.34
CA CYS A 106 19.65 1.08 -10.90
C CYS A 106 18.41 1.74 -10.27
N ALA A 107 18.38 3.07 -10.12
CA ALA A 107 17.31 3.81 -9.44
C ALA A 107 15.91 3.47 -9.98
N HIS A 108 15.80 3.26 -11.30
CA HIS A 108 14.56 2.90 -11.98
C HIS A 108 13.99 1.51 -11.62
N THR A 109 14.78 0.67 -10.93
CA THR A 109 14.38 -0.68 -10.48
C THR A 109 14.06 -0.76 -8.99
N VAL A 110 14.34 0.31 -8.23
CA VAL A 110 14.00 0.38 -6.82
C VAL A 110 12.47 0.30 -6.69
N PRO A 111 11.86 -0.38 -5.73
CA PRO A 111 10.42 -0.27 -5.52
C PRO A 111 10.03 1.16 -5.11
N LEU A 112 8.77 1.56 -5.31
CA LEU A 112 8.26 2.77 -4.66
C LEU A 112 8.04 2.48 -3.16
N PRO A 113 8.24 3.46 -2.26
CA PRO A 113 8.01 3.26 -0.81
C PRO A 113 6.54 2.94 -0.54
N PRO A 114 6.14 2.48 0.65
CA PRO A 114 4.72 2.37 1.01
C PRO A 114 3.98 3.69 0.82
N TRP A 115 2.73 3.66 0.36
CA TRP A 115 1.99 4.88 0.02
C TRP A 115 1.84 5.82 1.22
N GLU A 116 1.68 5.26 2.42
CA GLU A 116 1.60 5.98 3.69
C GLU A 116 2.90 6.73 4.04
N LYS A 117 4.04 6.30 3.49
CA LYS A 117 5.37 6.89 3.70
C LYS A 117 5.90 7.66 2.50
N ASP A 118 5.15 7.69 1.39
CA ASP A 118 5.58 8.34 0.16
C ASP A 118 5.53 9.87 0.31
N PRO A 119 6.62 10.61 0.04
CA PRO A 119 6.62 12.07 0.04
C PRO A 119 5.57 12.70 -0.89
N ALA A 120 5.13 11.99 -1.94
CA ALA A 120 4.08 12.43 -2.84
C ALA A 120 2.67 12.29 -2.24
N ASN A 121 2.51 11.53 -1.15
CA ASN A 121 1.25 11.42 -0.43
C ASN A 121 1.09 12.59 0.56
N PRO A 122 0.10 13.49 0.39
CA PRO A 122 -0.11 14.61 1.30
C PRO A 122 -0.45 14.19 2.73
N GLU A 123 -0.91 12.95 2.93
CA GLU A 123 -1.23 12.40 4.26
C GLU A 123 -0.02 11.75 4.94
N SER A 124 1.12 11.61 4.24
CA SER A 124 2.26 10.87 4.75
C SER A 124 2.78 11.40 6.08
N HIS A 125 2.91 12.73 6.20
CA HIS A 125 3.32 13.33 7.47
C HIS A 125 2.34 13.01 8.62
N ALA A 126 1.04 13.10 8.36
CA ALA A 126 0.02 12.78 9.36
C ALA A 126 0.05 11.30 9.76
N PHE A 127 0.34 10.39 8.81
CA PHE A 127 0.56 8.98 9.11
C PHE A 127 1.75 8.79 10.06
N LEU A 128 2.91 9.39 9.75
CA LEU A 128 4.11 9.28 10.59
C LEU A 128 3.89 9.82 12.01
N VAL A 129 3.15 10.92 12.16
CA VAL A 129 2.76 11.44 13.48
C VAL A 129 1.94 10.41 14.26
N ARG A 130 0.97 9.74 13.63
CA ARG A 130 0.18 8.67 14.28
C ARG A 130 1.05 7.50 14.72
N VAL A 131 2.04 7.11 13.91
CA VAL A 131 3.00 6.05 14.28
C VAL A 131 3.81 6.48 15.50
N VAL A 132 4.35 7.70 15.49
CA VAL A 132 5.12 8.26 16.61
C VAL A 132 4.28 8.34 17.89
N ASP A 133 3.01 8.75 17.81
CA ASP A 133 2.12 8.81 18.97
C ASP A 133 1.83 7.41 19.53
N CYS A 134 1.64 6.41 18.66
CA CYS A 134 1.53 5.02 19.09
C CYS A 134 2.80 4.55 19.81
N LEU A 135 3.99 4.79 19.24
CA LEU A 135 5.28 4.40 19.83
C LEU A 135 5.49 5.05 21.21
N ARG A 136 5.11 6.32 21.36
CA ARG A 136 5.11 7.02 22.66
C ARG A 136 4.16 6.36 23.66
N GLY A 137 2.98 5.95 23.21
CA GLY A 137 2.04 5.16 24.01
C GLY A 137 2.59 3.80 24.46
N LYS A 138 3.57 3.25 23.73
CA LYS A 138 4.30 2.01 24.07
C LYS A 138 5.56 2.26 24.93
N GLY A 139 5.83 3.50 25.33
CA GLY A 139 6.96 3.85 26.19
C GLY A 139 8.24 4.28 25.47
N VAL A 140 8.20 4.45 24.14
CA VAL A 140 9.31 5.03 23.39
C VAL A 140 9.31 6.55 23.57
N VAL A 141 10.32 7.09 24.25
CA VAL A 141 10.38 8.53 24.58
C VAL A 141 11.34 9.31 23.68
N LYS A 142 12.32 8.65 23.06
CA LYS A 142 13.27 9.26 22.10
C LYS A 142 12.85 8.94 20.66
N VAL A 143 11.69 9.47 20.26
CA VAL A 143 11.12 9.27 18.92
C VAL A 143 10.41 10.53 18.42
N GLU A 144 10.67 10.87 17.16
CA GLU A 144 10.14 12.08 16.52
C GLU A 144 10.04 11.95 15.00
N VAL A 145 9.18 12.76 14.38
CA VAL A 145 9.11 12.91 12.93
C VAL A 145 10.09 14.02 12.53
N VAL A 146 11.01 13.71 11.61
CA VAL A 146 12.04 14.63 11.11
C VAL A 146 12.00 14.71 9.58
N PRO A 147 12.58 15.76 8.95
CA PRO A 147 12.77 15.79 7.50
C PRO A 147 13.57 14.58 7.00
N GLY A 148 13.16 14.00 5.87
CA GLY A 148 13.89 12.91 5.21
C GLY A 148 14.93 13.42 4.21
N GLU A 149 16.00 12.65 4.00
CA GLU A 149 17.10 13.00 3.07
C GLU A 149 16.64 13.07 1.61
N SER A 150 15.74 12.16 1.22
CA SER A 150 15.16 12.09 -0.14
C SER A 150 13.89 12.94 -0.29
N GLY A 151 13.69 13.91 0.61
CA GLY A 151 12.45 14.68 0.72
C GLY A 151 11.40 14.00 1.61
N GLY A 152 10.32 14.73 1.91
CA GLY A 152 9.29 14.27 2.85
C GLY A 152 9.79 14.22 4.30
N HIS A 153 9.25 13.29 5.07
CA HIS A 153 9.57 13.11 6.49
C HIS A 153 9.84 11.63 6.79
N THR A 154 10.57 11.38 7.88
CA THR A 154 10.86 10.04 8.41
C THR A 154 10.75 10.04 9.93
N ILE A 155 10.87 8.87 10.57
CA ILE A 155 10.88 8.73 12.03
C ILE A 155 12.32 8.55 12.50
N ALA A 156 12.80 9.50 13.30
CA ALA A 156 14.06 9.37 14.02
C ALA A 156 13.82 8.69 15.38
N MET A 157 14.77 7.84 15.78
CA MET A 157 14.72 7.05 17.01
C MET A 157 16.05 7.17 17.75
N GLY A 158 16.05 7.06 19.08
CA GLY A 158 17.27 7.05 19.91
C GLY A 158 17.78 8.43 20.34
N GLY A 159 17.25 9.51 19.76
CA GLY A 159 17.64 10.89 20.07
C GLY A 159 19.11 11.19 19.76
N ALA A 160 19.63 12.30 20.30
CA ALA A 160 20.98 12.79 19.97
C ALA A 160 22.12 11.77 20.26
N GLU A 161 21.92 10.89 21.24
CA GLU A 161 22.93 9.90 21.67
C GLU A 161 22.74 8.52 21.01
N ASN A 162 21.78 8.37 20.09
CA ASN A 162 21.42 7.09 19.47
C ASN A 162 21.22 5.96 20.51
N ASP A 163 20.35 6.22 21.48
CA ASP A 163 20.05 5.31 22.58
C ASP A 163 19.50 3.96 22.08
N SER A 164 20.32 2.92 22.20
CA SER A 164 20.02 1.60 21.63
C SER A 164 18.83 0.90 22.28
N GLU A 165 18.54 1.17 23.56
CA GLU A 165 17.36 0.64 24.23
C GLU A 165 16.10 1.25 23.63
N GLN A 166 16.10 2.57 23.43
CA GLN A 166 14.98 3.27 22.81
C GLN A 166 14.79 2.88 21.33
N VAL A 167 15.89 2.70 20.59
CA VAL A 167 15.84 2.20 19.21
C VAL A 167 15.25 0.79 19.17
N GLY A 168 15.75 -0.12 20.02
CA GLY A 168 15.25 -1.50 20.09
C GLY A 168 13.76 -1.56 20.44
N LEU A 169 13.33 -0.76 21.42
CA LEU A 169 11.92 -0.67 21.80
C LEU A 169 11.05 -0.13 20.65
N ALA A 170 11.51 0.90 19.95
CA ALA A 170 10.79 1.48 18.82
C ALA A 170 10.63 0.47 17.68
N LEU A 171 11.72 -0.21 17.28
CA LEU A 171 11.70 -1.23 16.24
C LEU A 171 10.80 -2.42 16.63
N GLY A 172 10.78 -2.80 17.91
CA GLY A 172 9.92 -3.86 18.43
C GLY A 172 8.42 -3.59 18.31
N HIS A 173 8.02 -2.32 18.26
CA HIS A 173 6.61 -1.90 18.14
C HIS A 173 6.25 -1.28 16.77
N MET A 174 7.22 -1.07 15.88
CA MET A 174 7.03 -0.31 14.64
C MET A 174 5.92 -0.90 13.77
N SER A 175 5.96 -2.20 13.48
CA SER A 175 4.97 -2.86 12.61
C SER A 175 3.55 -2.79 13.19
N GLU A 176 3.40 -2.95 14.52
CA GLU A 176 2.10 -2.82 15.19
C GLU A 176 1.56 -1.38 15.05
N CYS A 177 2.42 -0.39 15.29
CA CYS A 177 2.04 1.03 15.24
C CYS A 177 1.76 1.52 13.81
N GLU A 178 2.50 1.04 12.82
CA GLU A 178 2.21 1.29 11.40
C GLU A 178 0.86 0.69 11.01
N ALA A 179 0.59 -0.56 11.39
CA ALA A 179 -0.69 -1.19 11.14
C ALA A 179 -1.85 -0.45 11.82
N GLU A 180 -1.65 0.08 13.04
CA GLU A 180 -2.66 0.93 13.71
C GLU A 180 -2.90 2.25 12.96
N ALA A 181 -1.83 2.93 12.56
CA ALA A 181 -1.90 4.21 11.88
C ALA A 181 -2.59 4.12 10.51
N SER A 182 -2.47 2.98 9.81
CA SER A 182 -3.12 2.71 8.51
C SER A 182 -4.63 2.46 8.60
N ARG A 183 -5.22 2.27 9.79
CA ARG A 183 -6.67 1.99 9.94
C ARG A 183 -7.53 3.24 10.17
N ARG A 184 -6.94 4.43 10.17
CA ARG A 184 -7.61 5.70 10.49
C ARG A 184 -7.56 6.66 9.32
#